data_AF-A0A090VM48-F1
#
_entry.id   AF-A0A090VM48-F1
#
_cell.length_a   1.000
_cell.length_b   1.000
_cell.length_c   1.000
_cell.angle_alpha   90.00
_cell.angle_beta   90.00
_cell.angle_gamma   90.00
#
_symmetry.space_group_name_H-M   'P 1'
#
loop_
_entity.id
_entity.type
_entity.pdbx_description
1 polymer ?
#
loop_
_entity_poly.entity_id
_entity_poly.type
_entity_poly.pdbx_seq_one_letter_code
_entity_poly.pdbx_strand_id
1 'polypeptide(L)'
;MRSKRTNPVFESLDPQSEQEAWDMIFKEYFLETFLENGSSFFASLRFKTAEGQLWMESLKNMTIEFNKICYPIPSEEMLVNKVIEQNPDLE
;
A
#
# COMPACT_ATOMS: atom_id res chain seq x y z
N MET A 1 9.22 -17.07 7.47
CA MET A 1 8.46 -16.36 8.52
C MET A 1 7.31 -17.22 9.00
N ARG A 2 6.42 -17.67 8.11
CA ARG A 2 5.38 -18.70 8.33
C ARG A 2 5.71 -19.79 9.35
N SER A 3 6.75 -20.58 9.12
CA SER A 3 7.16 -21.67 10.04
C SER A 3 7.54 -21.25 11.46
N LYS A 4 7.77 -19.96 11.70
CA LYS A 4 8.12 -19.39 13.01
C LYS A 4 7.03 -18.49 13.60
N ARG A 5 6.14 -17.92 12.78
CA ARG A 5 5.21 -16.84 13.17
C ARG A 5 3.72 -17.14 12.96
N THR A 6 3.36 -18.27 12.34
CA THR A 6 1.94 -18.67 12.14
C THR A 6 1.58 -19.95 12.90
N ASN A 7 0.37 -20.03 13.47
CA ASN A 7 -0.21 -21.24 14.07
C ASN A 7 -1.69 -21.39 13.67
N PRO A 8 -2.08 -22.42 12.89
CA PRO A 8 -1.24 -23.50 12.36
C PRO A 8 -0.16 -22.98 11.41
N VAL A 9 0.93 -23.75 11.28
CA VAL A 9 2.02 -23.38 10.38
C VAL A 9 1.52 -23.40 8.94
N PHE A 10 1.56 -22.26 8.27
CA PHE A 10 1.22 -22.18 6.86
C PHE A 10 2.31 -22.82 5.98
N GLU A 11 1.88 -23.37 4.83
CA GLU A 11 2.76 -24.00 3.85
C GLU A 11 3.79 -23.04 3.27
N SER A 12 4.86 -23.60 2.69
CA SER A 12 5.85 -22.78 1.99
C SER A 12 5.26 -22.20 0.71
N LEU A 13 5.66 -20.98 0.35
CA LEU A 13 5.26 -20.34 -0.90
C LEU A 13 6.05 -20.95 -2.06
N ASP A 14 5.35 -21.33 -3.14
CA ASP A 14 5.95 -21.91 -4.35
C ASP A 14 5.33 -21.27 -5.61
N PRO A 15 5.65 -19.99 -5.90
CA PRO A 15 5.06 -19.28 -7.03
C PRO A 15 5.55 -19.84 -8.36
N GLN A 16 4.64 -19.99 -9.33
CA GLN A 16 4.94 -20.51 -10.67
C GLN A 16 5.22 -19.40 -11.69
N SER A 17 5.05 -18.13 -11.29
CA SER A 17 5.36 -16.96 -12.11
C SER A 17 5.82 -15.78 -11.25
N GLU A 18 6.45 -14.79 -11.88
CA GLU A 18 6.84 -13.55 -11.20
C GLU A 18 5.63 -12.81 -10.62
N GLN A 19 4.54 -12.72 -11.38
CA GLN A 19 3.33 -12.05 -10.91
C GLN A 19 2.71 -12.78 -9.71
N GLU A 20 2.67 -14.12 -9.75
CA GLU A 20 2.22 -14.90 -8.61
C GLU A 20 3.14 -14.71 -7.39
N ALA A 21 4.45 -14.59 -7.61
CA ALA A 21 5.39 -14.27 -6.55
C ALA A 21 5.08 -12.90 -5.92
N TRP A 22 4.81 -11.87 -6.74
CA TRP A 22 4.43 -10.55 -6.25
C TRP A 22 3.13 -10.56 -5.45
N ASP A 23 2.12 -11.30 -5.91
CA ASP A 23 0.85 -11.46 -5.20
C ASP A 23 1.01 -12.19 -3.86
N MET A 24 1.83 -13.24 -3.83
CA MET A 24 2.16 -13.96 -2.60
C MET A 24 2.96 -13.07 -1.62
N ILE A 25 3.90 -12.28 -2.13
CA ILE A 25 4.66 -11.31 -1.31
C ILE A 25 3.72 -10.27 -0.72
N PHE A 26 2.80 -9.68 -1.50
CA PHE A 26 1.84 -8.71 -0.95
C PHE A 26 0.99 -9.32 0.18
N LYS A 27 0.47 -10.53 -0.03
CA LYS A 27 -0.35 -11.22 0.98
C LYS A 27 0.44 -11.52 2.26
N GLU A 28 1.66 -12.02 2.14
CA GLU A 28 2.52 -12.28 3.30
C GLU A 28 2.95 -10.98 3.98
N TYR A 29 3.28 -9.93 3.22
CA TYR A 29 3.58 -8.59 3.74
C TYR A 29 2.40 -8.04 4.55
N PHE A 30 1.18 -8.17 4.01
CA PHE A 30 -0.03 -7.74 4.70
C PHE A 30 -0.26 -8.52 5.98
N LEU A 31 -0.12 -9.85 5.97
CA LEU A 31 -0.34 -10.70 7.15
C LEU A 31 0.70 -10.43 8.24
N GLU A 32 1.97 -10.29 7.87
CA GLU A 32 3.07 -10.15 8.81
C GLU A 32 3.13 -8.75 9.43
N THR A 33 2.91 -7.70 8.61
CA THR A 33 3.04 -6.29 9.05
C THR A 33 1.68 -5.62 9.31
N PHE A 34 0.62 -6.43 9.46
CA PHE A 34 -0.72 -5.87 9.65
C PHE A 34 -0.75 -4.98 10.89
N LEU A 35 -1.34 -3.79 10.76
CA LEU A 35 -1.40 -2.75 11.82
C LEU A 35 -0.06 -2.10 12.19
N GLU A 36 1.05 -2.44 11.53
CA GLU A 36 2.33 -1.78 11.76
C GLU A 36 2.47 -0.52 10.90
N ASN A 37 2.26 0.64 11.51
CA ASN A 37 2.55 1.96 10.93
C ASN A 37 1.96 2.21 9.52
N GLY A 38 0.79 1.64 9.22
CA GLY A 38 0.15 1.76 7.91
C GLY A 38 0.90 1.05 6.78
N SER A 39 1.80 0.12 7.07
CA SER A 39 2.59 -0.61 6.07
C SER A 39 1.73 -1.23 4.97
N SER A 40 0.57 -1.80 5.34
CA SER A 40 -0.40 -2.38 4.41
C SER A 40 -0.98 -1.36 3.42
N PHE A 41 -1.20 -0.11 3.86
CA PHE A 41 -1.67 0.98 3.01
C PHE A 41 -0.62 1.33 1.94
N PHE A 42 0.64 1.54 2.35
CA PHE A 42 1.70 1.87 1.40
C PHE A 42 2.05 0.70 0.47
N ALA A 43 1.91 -0.55 0.93
CA ALA A 43 2.09 -1.71 0.08
C ALA A 43 0.98 -1.82 -0.96
N SER A 44 -0.29 -1.62 -0.57
CA SER A 44 -1.42 -1.77 -1.50
C SER A 44 -1.45 -0.69 -2.60
N LEU A 45 -0.76 0.44 -2.40
CA LEU A 45 -0.57 1.49 -3.40
C LEU A 45 0.63 1.25 -4.34
N ARG A 46 1.47 0.24 -4.08
CA ARG A 46 2.67 -0.06 -4.89
C ARG A 46 2.59 -1.39 -5.61
N PHE A 47 2.04 -2.39 -4.96
CA PHE A 47 1.89 -3.72 -5.55
C PHE A 47 0.69 -3.76 -6.47
N LYS A 48 0.80 -4.53 -7.55
CA LYS A 48 -0.26 -4.77 -8.52
C LYS A 48 -0.75 -6.20 -8.48
N THR A 49 -2.03 -6.39 -8.72
CA THR A 49 -2.65 -7.70 -8.95
C THR A 49 -2.27 -8.23 -10.34
N ALA A 50 -2.62 -9.48 -10.62
CA ALA A 50 -2.43 -10.09 -11.94
C ALA A 50 -3.15 -9.34 -13.07
N GLU A 51 -4.23 -8.62 -12.77
CA GLU A 51 -4.97 -7.77 -13.69
C GLU A 51 -4.28 -6.40 -13.94
N GLY A 52 -3.14 -6.16 -13.27
CA GLY A 52 -2.37 -4.92 -13.39
C GLY A 52 -2.91 -3.74 -12.57
N GLN A 53 -3.99 -3.95 -11.82
CA GLN A 53 -4.58 -2.96 -10.92
C GLN A 53 -3.80 -2.90 -9.61
N LEU A 54 -3.82 -1.76 -8.92
CA LEU A 54 -3.24 -1.72 -7.58
C LEU A 54 -4.04 -2.61 -6.63
N TRP A 55 -3.36 -3.22 -5.67
CA TRP A 55 -4.05 -3.99 -4.63
C TRP A 55 -5.08 -3.13 -3.87
N MET A 56 -4.82 -1.84 -3.67
CA MET A 56 -5.79 -0.92 -3.06
C MET A 56 -7.08 -0.81 -3.89
N GLU A 57 -6.95 -0.66 -5.21
CA GLU A 57 -8.09 -0.54 -6.13
C GLU A 57 -8.91 -1.82 -6.14
N SER A 58 -8.25 -2.97 -6.21
CA SER A 58 -8.89 -4.29 -6.15
C SER A 58 -9.65 -4.48 -4.82
N LEU A 59 -9.04 -4.14 -3.69
CA LEU A 59 -9.65 -4.30 -2.36
C LEU A 59 -10.83 -3.34 -2.10
N LYS A 60 -10.76 -2.12 -2.63
CA LYS A 60 -11.79 -1.08 -2.43
C LYS A 60 -12.82 -1.02 -3.55
N ASN A 61 -12.59 -1.73 -4.65
CA ASN A 61 -13.38 -1.68 -5.87
C ASN A 61 -13.63 -0.23 -6.36
N MET A 62 -12.57 0.58 -6.32
CA MET A 62 -12.59 1.97 -6.76
C MET A 62 -11.23 2.34 -7.36
N THR A 63 -11.22 3.27 -8.30
CA THR A 63 -9.98 3.84 -8.83
C THR A 63 -9.37 4.80 -7.81
N ILE A 64 -8.05 4.79 -7.71
CA ILE A 64 -7.34 5.64 -6.77
C ILE A 64 -6.99 6.99 -7.40
N GLU A 65 -7.42 8.07 -6.75
CA GLU A 65 -7.02 9.44 -7.06
C GLU A 65 -5.75 9.78 -6.26
N PHE A 66 -4.58 9.63 -6.89
CA PHE A 66 -3.28 9.80 -6.21
C PHE A 66 -3.10 11.17 -5.54
N ASN A 67 -3.65 12.23 -6.13
CA ASN A 67 -3.57 13.58 -5.55
C ASN A 67 -4.26 13.67 -4.18
N LYS A 68 -5.25 12.81 -3.89
CA LYS A 68 -5.96 12.76 -2.60
C LYS A 68 -5.34 11.83 -1.57
N ILE A 69 -4.23 11.16 -1.91
CA ILE A 69 -3.50 10.29 -0.97
C ILE A 69 -2.60 11.12 -0.05
N CYS A 70 -1.97 12.16 -0.61
CA CYS A 70 -1.14 13.06 0.17
C CYS A 70 -2.01 13.92 1.08
N TYR A 71 -1.65 14.01 2.35
CA TYR A 71 -2.35 14.91 3.27
C TYR A 71 -2.16 16.37 2.83
N PRO A 72 -3.18 17.24 3.00
CA PRO A 72 -3.03 18.65 2.71
C PRO A 72 -1.93 19.24 3.60
N ILE A 73 -1.12 20.12 3.01
CA ILE A 73 -0.14 20.90 3.74
C ILE A 73 -0.91 21.89 4.64
N PRO A 74 -0.61 21.97 5.95
CA PRO A 74 -1.30 22.90 6.84
C PRO A 74 -1.16 24.36 6.37
N SER A 75 -2.26 25.11 6.42
CA SER A 75 -2.30 26.49 5.95
C SER A 75 -1.30 27.38 6.70
N GLU A 76 -1.06 27.12 7.98
CA GLU A 76 -0.08 27.84 8.80
C GLU A 76 1.34 27.69 8.25
N GLU A 77 1.70 26.50 7.76
CA GLU A 77 3.02 26.24 7.17
C GLU A 77 3.21 27.04 5.87
N MET A 78 2.16 27.13 5.05
CA MET A 78 2.14 27.95 3.82
C MET A 78 2.13 29.47 4.11
N LEU A 79 1.59 29.89 5.26
CA LEU A 79 1.67 31.29 5.68
C LEU A 79 3.09 31.67 6.07
N VAL A 80 3.83 30.78 6.72
CA VAL A 80 5.22 31.02 7.17
C VAL A 80 6.21 30.88 6.01
N ASN A 81 6.10 29.82 5.21
CA ASN A 81 7.01 29.54 4.12
C ASN A 81 6.38 29.81 2.74
N LYS A 82 6.73 30.96 2.14
CA LYS A 82 6.17 31.44 0.88
C LYS A 82 6.62 30.67 -0.38
N VAL A 83 7.57 29.74 -0.26
CA VAL A 83 7.96 28.88 -1.38
C VAL A 83 7.25 27.54 -1.40
N ILE A 84 6.44 27.24 -0.37
CA ILE A 84 5.63 26.03 -0.34
C ILE A 84 4.34 26.26 -1.14
N GLU A 85 4.07 25.34 -2.06
CA GLU A 85 2.80 25.23 -2.77
C GLU A 85 1.99 24.07 -2.21
N GLN A 86 0.66 24.16 -2.25
CA GLN A 86 -0.22 23.10 -1.79
C GLN A 86 -0.09 21.86 -2.69
N ASN A 87 -0.36 20.69 -2.11
CA ASN A 87 -0.53 19.46 -2.88
C ASN A 87 -1.65 19.63 -3.93
N PRO A 88 -1.51 19.05 -5.13
CA PRO A 88 -2.51 19.19 -6.18
C PRO A 88 -3.91 18.78 -5.71
N ASP A 89 -4.94 19.50 -6.17
CA ASP A 89 -6.36 19.26 -5.87
C ASP A 89 -6.75 19.35 -4.38
N LEU A 90 -5.91 19.95 -3.52
CA LEU A 90 -6.13 20.09 -2.07
C LEU A 90 -6.08 21.54 -1.58
N GLU A 91 -6.31 22.51 -2.47
CA GLU A 91 -6.44 23.94 -2.17
C GLU A 91 -7.69 24.30 -1.35
#